data_AF-A0A5R8YKS0-F1
#
_entry.id   AF-A0A5R8YKS0-F1
#
_cell.length_a   1.000
_cell.length_b   1.000
_cell.length_c   1.000
_cell.angle_alpha   90.00
_cell.angle_beta   90.00
_cell.angle_gamma   90.00
#
_symmetry.space_group_name_H-M   'P 1'
#
loop_
_entity.id
_entity.type
_entity.pdbx_description
1 polymer ?
#
loop_
_entity_poly.entity_id
_entity_poly.type
_entity_poly.pdbx_seq_one_letter_code
_entity_poly.pdbx_strand_id
1 'polypeptide(L)'
;MTQTTAESAVRKQRAQIRVRTLRTDRWWLAPVLTFAGLFLFLIYGFWAMFDLSILAGSYIAPFSSPCLAAATCPEGARLFGFAPFGDWYTLPPGLLILAFPGGFRFTCYYYRKSYYRSWWMSPPACSVAEPHSKYTGESRLPLILQNVHRYFFYVAAIIGLILTYDAVLSFRDADGNWGHVGLGTVILVVNAVLVLCYTFGCHSCRHITAGRLNHFSRHPLRYKAWTLVSKLNARHQQFAWASMVSIVVADLYVRLVAKGVINFPFA
;
A
#
# COMPACT_ATOMS: atom_id res chain seq x y z
N MET A 1 0.93 2.34 40.15
CA MET A 1 0.46 3.67 40.58
C MET A 1 -0.67 4.13 39.68
N THR A 2 -1.88 3.92 40.15
CA THR A 2 -3.14 4.48 39.66
C THR A 2 -3.08 6.00 39.83
N GLN A 3 -3.20 6.78 38.76
CA GLN A 3 -3.32 8.23 38.88
C GLN A 3 -4.72 8.57 39.39
N THR A 4 -4.85 8.76 40.69
CA THR A 4 -5.96 9.46 41.34
C THR A 4 -5.78 10.96 41.13
N THR A 5 -6.17 11.47 39.96
CA THR A 5 -6.46 12.90 39.85
C THR A 5 -7.82 13.14 40.53
N ALA A 6 -7.85 14.06 41.50
CA ALA A 6 -9.08 14.43 42.19
C ALA A 6 -10.15 14.85 41.16
N GLU A 7 -11.30 14.18 41.18
CA GLU A 7 -12.37 14.42 40.22
C GLU A 7 -12.98 15.81 40.43
N SER A 8 -12.95 16.65 39.39
CA SER A 8 -13.64 17.93 39.43
C SER A 8 -15.15 17.74 39.58
N ALA A 9 -15.83 18.65 40.27
CA ALA A 9 -17.27 18.59 40.52
C ALA A 9 -18.11 18.46 39.22
N VAL A 10 -17.58 18.95 38.10
CA VAL A 10 -18.17 18.82 36.75
C VAL A 10 -18.24 17.36 36.28
N ARG A 11 -17.30 16.51 36.71
CA ARG A 11 -17.27 15.08 36.34
C ARG A 11 -18.36 14.28 37.04
N LYS A 12 -18.80 14.72 38.24
CA LYS A 12 -19.88 14.07 39.01
C LYS A 12 -21.27 14.22 38.36
N GLN A 13 -21.45 15.18 37.45
CA GLN A 13 -22.70 15.35 36.68
C GLN A 13 -22.77 14.47 35.42
N ARG A 14 -21.69 13.77 35.04
CA ARG A 14 -21.70 12.84 33.90
C ARG A 14 -22.13 11.45 34.34
N ALA A 15 -22.96 10.79 33.53
CA ALA A 15 -23.38 9.41 33.76
C ALA A 15 -22.14 8.50 33.94
N GLN A 16 -22.06 7.84 35.09
CA GLN A 16 -20.96 6.95 35.45
C GLN A 16 -21.15 5.58 34.78
N ILE A 17 -20.70 5.45 33.53
CA ILE A 17 -20.79 4.20 32.77
C ILE A 17 -19.69 3.25 33.28
N ARG A 18 -20.08 2.18 33.99
CA ARG A 18 -19.13 1.17 34.53
C ARG A 18 -18.62 0.19 33.47
N VAL A 19 -19.28 0.11 32.31
CA VAL A 19 -18.93 -0.81 31.21
C VAL A 19 -18.02 -0.12 30.19
N ARG A 20 -17.13 -0.89 29.54
CA ARG A 20 -16.20 -0.35 28.53
C ARG A 20 -16.87 0.15 27.25
N THR A 21 -18.04 -0.39 26.92
CA THR A 21 -18.86 0.08 25.81
C THR A 21 -20.32 -0.28 26.04
N LEU A 22 -21.23 0.57 25.56
CA LEU A 22 -22.67 0.32 25.52
C LEU A 22 -23.13 -0.21 24.16
N ARG A 23 -22.22 -0.40 23.19
CA ARG A 23 -22.55 -0.92 21.87
C ARG A 23 -22.90 -2.41 21.96
N THR A 24 -24.05 -2.75 21.40
CA THR A 24 -24.56 -4.13 21.29
C THR A 24 -24.35 -4.74 19.90
N ASP A 25 -23.99 -3.91 18.91
CA ASP A 25 -23.75 -4.35 17.55
C ASP A 25 -22.34 -4.95 17.36
N ARG A 26 -22.06 -5.52 16.19
CA ARG A 26 -20.77 -6.16 15.86
C ARG A 26 -19.67 -5.14 15.54
N TRP A 27 -19.45 -4.19 16.44
CA TRP A 27 -18.45 -3.12 16.29
C TRP A 27 -17.03 -3.64 16.07
N TRP A 28 -16.73 -4.85 16.55
CA TRP A 28 -15.43 -5.52 16.44
C TRP A 28 -15.18 -6.13 15.05
N LEU A 29 -16.22 -6.32 14.23
CA LEU A 29 -16.08 -7.02 12.95
C LEU A 29 -15.15 -6.29 11.99
N ALA A 30 -15.37 -4.98 11.79
CA ALA A 30 -14.54 -4.17 10.91
C ALA A 30 -13.04 -4.16 11.31
N PRO A 31 -12.66 -3.91 12.59
CA PRO A 31 -11.25 -3.97 12.98
C PRO A 31 -10.66 -5.39 12.88
N VAL A 32 -11.42 -6.46 13.16
CA VAL A 32 -10.93 -7.84 12.99
C VAL A 32 -10.67 -8.18 11.51
N LEU A 33 -11.60 -7.83 10.61
CA LEU A 33 -11.39 -8.03 9.16
C LEU A 33 -10.19 -7.21 8.65
N THR A 34 -10.03 -5.99 9.16
CA THR A 34 -8.88 -5.14 8.84
C THR A 34 -7.57 -5.76 9.33
N PHE A 35 -7.53 -6.25 10.59
CA PHE A 35 -6.39 -6.98 11.15
C PHE A 35 -6.03 -8.16 10.26
N ALA A 36 -7.00 -9.02 9.94
CA ALA A 36 -6.77 -10.24 9.19
C ALA A 36 -6.26 -9.94 7.78
N GLY A 37 -6.90 -9.01 7.07
CA GLY A 37 -6.48 -8.63 5.72
C GLY A 37 -5.07 -8.03 5.67
N LEU A 38 -4.73 -7.16 6.61
CA LEU A 38 -3.37 -6.59 6.68
C LEU A 38 -2.33 -7.61 7.13
N PHE A 39 -2.68 -8.50 8.06
CA PHE A 39 -1.77 -9.55 8.54
C PHE A 39 -1.46 -10.57 7.46
N LEU A 40 -2.48 -11.01 6.70
CA LEU A 40 -2.30 -11.88 5.54
C LEU A 40 -1.44 -11.22 4.46
N PHE A 41 -1.64 -9.92 4.22
CA PHE A 41 -0.78 -9.16 3.30
C PHE A 41 0.68 -9.14 3.75
N LEU A 42 0.94 -8.98 5.06
CA LEU A 42 2.30 -9.02 5.60
C LEU A 42 2.92 -10.41 5.49
N ILE A 43 2.18 -11.48 5.79
CA ILE A 43 2.66 -12.87 5.61
C ILE A 43 3.01 -13.12 4.15
N TYR A 44 2.12 -12.74 3.23
CA TYR A 44 2.35 -12.89 1.80
C TYR A 44 3.60 -12.10 1.36
N GLY A 45 3.68 -10.82 1.74
CA GLY A 45 4.82 -9.98 1.39
C GLY A 45 6.14 -10.47 1.97
N PHE A 46 6.12 -11.02 3.18
CA PHE A 46 7.30 -11.65 3.77
C PHE A 46 7.73 -12.88 2.98
N TRP A 47 6.81 -13.75 2.59
CA TRP A 47 7.12 -14.90 1.73
C TRP A 47 7.64 -14.47 0.35
N ALA A 48 6.93 -13.55 -0.32
CA ALA A 48 7.27 -13.06 -1.65
C ALA A 48 8.65 -12.37 -1.70
N MET A 49 9.09 -11.81 -0.57
CA MET A 49 10.41 -11.20 -0.43
C MET A 49 11.55 -12.19 -0.72
N PHE A 50 11.41 -13.46 -0.35
CA PHE A 50 12.47 -14.49 -0.47
C PHE A 50 12.32 -15.37 -1.72
N ASP A 51 11.18 -15.31 -2.39
CA ASP A 51 10.89 -16.16 -3.53
C ASP A 51 11.51 -15.61 -4.83
N LEU A 52 12.33 -16.43 -5.51
CA LEU A 52 13.09 -16.03 -6.70
C LEU A 52 12.35 -16.25 -8.04
N SER A 53 11.15 -16.84 -8.00
CA SER A 53 10.32 -17.11 -9.19
C SER A 53 9.61 -15.85 -9.68
N ILE A 54 10.36 -14.82 -10.06
CA ILE A 54 9.86 -13.45 -10.27
C ILE A 54 9.53 -13.10 -11.74
N LEU A 55 9.88 -13.97 -12.68
CA LEU A 55 9.71 -13.74 -14.13
C LEU A 55 9.07 -14.98 -14.78
N ALA A 56 8.01 -14.76 -15.56
CA ALA A 56 7.36 -15.76 -16.39
C ALA A 56 7.05 -15.17 -17.77
N GLY A 57 7.84 -15.52 -18.79
CA GLY A 57 7.75 -14.89 -20.11
C GLY A 57 7.95 -13.37 -19.99
N SER A 58 6.96 -12.60 -20.43
CA SER A 58 6.93 -11.13 -20.32
C SER A 58 6.33 -10.62 -19.00
N TYR A 59 5.95 -11.51 -18.08
CA TYR A 59 5.30 -11.15 -16.82
C TYR A 59 6.30 -11.05 -15.67
N ILE A 60 6.33 -9.89 -15.02
CA ILE A 60 7.21 -9.59 -13.89
C ILE A 60 6.37 -9.51 -12.61
N ALA A 61 6.82 -10.21 -11.56
CA ALA A 61 6.16 -10.24 -10.26
C ALA A 61 6.24 -8.86 -9.57
N PRO A 62 5.12 -8.17 -9.27
CA PRO A 62 5.13 -6.80 -8.77
C PRO A 62 5.87 -6.58 -7.44
N PHE A 63 5.98 -7.57 -6.55
CA PHE A 63 6.73 -7.42 -5.29
C PHE A 63 8.25 -7.36 -5.50
N SER A 64 8.72 -7.75 -6.68
CA SER A 64 10.15 -7.80 -7.02
C SER A 64 10.55 -6.80 -8.10
N SER A 65 9.63 -5.92 -8.52
CA SER A 65 9.88 -4.90 -9.54
C SER A 65 10.04 -3.47 -8.96
N PRO A 66 11.01 -2.67 -9.44
CA PRO A 66 12.12 -3.07 -10.33
C PRO A 66 13.09 -4.02 -9.63
N CYS A 67 13.63 -4.98 -10.39
CA CYS A 67 14.65 -5.89 -9.89
C CYS A 67 16.03 -5.27 -10.06
N LEU A 68 16.67 -4.89 -8.93
CA LEU A 68 17.90 -4.07 -8.92
C LEU A 68 19.19 -4.86 -8.66
N ALA A 69 19.10 -6.17 -8.41
CA ALA A 69 20.23 -7.02 -8.02
C ALA A 69 20.69 -7.93 -9.17
N ALA A 70 21.90 -7.72 -9.68
CA ALA A 70 22.43 -8.45 -10.83
C ALA A 70 22.55 -9.96 -10.56
N ALA A 71 23.01 -10.36 -9.37
CA ALA A 71 23.20 -11.77 -9.03
C ALA A 71 21.90 -12.58 -8.96
N THR A 72 20.79 -11.96 -8.55
CA THR A 72 19.53 -12.68 -8.24
C THR A 72 18.41 -12.39 -9.23
N CYS A 73 18.50 -11.31 -10.01
CA CYS A 73 17.49 -10.91 -10.98
C CYS A 73 17.78 -11.47 -12.38
N PRO A 74 16.82 -12.18 -13.02
CA PRO A 74 16.89 -12.49 -14.45
C PRO A 74 16.97 -11.21 -15.30
N GLU A 75 17.63 -11.27 -16.44
CA GLU A 75 17.83 -10.09 -17.31
C GLU A 75 16.51 -9.44 -17.74
N GLY A 76 15.49 -10.25 -18.07
CA GLY A 76 14.17 -9.76 -18.47
C GLY A 76 13.38 -9.03 -17.37
N ALA A 77 13.76 -9.20 -16.10
CA ALA A 77 13.14 -8.52 -14.96
C ALA A 77 13.86 -7.22 -14.55
N ARG A 78 14.98 -6.89 -15.21
CA ARG A 78 15.78 -5.68 -14.93
C ARG A 78 15.25 -4.53 -15.77
N LEU A 79 14.94 -3.42 -15.12
CA LEU A 79 14.47 -2.21 -15.80
C LEU A 79 15.57 -1.66 -16.73
N PHE A 80 15.43 -1.81 -18.04
CA PHE A 80 16.45 -1.43 -19.04
C PHE A 80 17.84 -2.05 -18.77
N GLY A 81 17.91 -3.24 -18.19
CA GLY A 81 19.17 -3.87 -17.77
C GLY A 81 19.84 -3.20 -16.57
N PHE A 82 19.21 -2.21 -15.94
CA PHE A 82 19.75 -1.49 -14.79
C PHE A 82 19.71 -2.34 -13.52
N ALA A 83 20.89 -2.80 -13.08
CA ALA A 83 21.07 -3.53 -11.82
C ALA A 83 22.30 -2.97 -11.07
N PRO A 84 22.13 -1.89 -10.29
CA PRO A 84 23.24 -1.20 -9.64
C PRO A 84 23.87 -2.03 -8.51
N PHE A 85 23.14 -3.02 -7.97
CA PHE A 85 23.67 -3.96 -7.00
C PHE A 85 24.28 -5.15 -7.76
N GLY A 86 25.60 -5.17 -7.85
CA GLY A 86 26.36 -6.22 -8.54
C GLY A 86 26.37 -7.56 -7.78
N ASP A 87 27.35 -8.41 -8.11
CA ASP A 87 27.41 -9.80 -7.63
C ASP A 87 27.59 -9.96 -6.11
N TRP A 88 27.99 -8.88 -5.43
CA TRP A 88 28.15 -8.85 -3.98
C TRP A 88 26.80 -8.91 -3.22
N TYR A 89 25.69 -8.52 -3.87
CA TYR A 89 24.37 -8.54 -3.26
C TYR A 89 23.66 -9.86 -3.58
N THR A 90 23.86 -10.86 -2.72
CA THR A 90 23.23 -12.19 -2.85
C THR A 90 21.89 -12.31 -2.11
N LEU A 91 21.46 -11.23 -1.46
CA LEU A 91 20.18 -11.19 -0.76
C LEU A 91 18.99 -11.10 -1.75
N PRO A 92 17.79 -11.53 -1.33
CA PRO A 92 16.61 -11.48 -2.18
C PRO A 92 16.28 -10.06 -2.67
N PRO A 93 15.91 -9.88 -3.95
CA PRO A 93 15.70 -8.56 -4.55
C PRO A 93 14.54 -7.79 -3.90
N GLY A 94 13.55 -8.49 -3.33
CA GLY A 94 12.43 -7.86 -2.63
C GLY A 94 12.84 -6.99 -1.45
N LEU A 95 13.98 -7.27 -0.79
CA LEU A 95 14.48 -6.47 0.33
C LEU A 95 14.84 -5.04 -0.07
N LEU A 96 15.29 -4.83 -1.31
CA LEU A 96 15.69 -3.51 -1.80
C LEU A 96 14.48 -2.62 -2.06
N ILE A 97 13.37 -3.20 -2.51
CA ILE A 97 12.24 -2.42 -3.04
C ILE A 97 11.04 -2.37 -2.11
N LEU A 98 10.71 -3.47 -1.41
CA LEU A 98 9.44 -3.60 -0.68
C LEU A 98 9.30 -2.59 0.46
N ALA A 99 10.41 -2.15 1.04
CA ALA A 99 10.42 -1.12 2.08
C ALA A 99 9.78 0.21 1.60
N PHE A 100 9.88 0.55 0.30
CA PHE A 100 9.34 1.83 -0.19
C PHE A 100 7.82 1.83 -0.37
N PRO A 101 7.19 0.92 -1.14
CA PRO A 101 5.73 0.83 -1.21
C PRO A 101 5.12 0.45 0.14
N GLY A 102 5.79 -0.43 0.90
CA GLY A 102 5.40 -0.77 2.26
C GLY A 102 5.40 0.44 3.19
N GLY A 103 6.46 1.24 3.15
CA GLY A 103 6.57 2.52 3.88
C GLY A 103 5.51 3.53 3.44
N PHE A 104 5.23 3.64 2.15
CA PHE A 104 4.15 4.50 1.63
C PHE A 104 2.79 4.10 2.18
N ARG A 105 2.46 2.81 2.22
CA ARG A 105 1.24 2.30 2.86
C ARG A 105 1.27 2.55 4.36
N PHE A 106 2.33 2.16 5.06
CA PHE A 106 2.44 2.30 6.52
C PHE A 106 2.32 3.74 7.03
N THR A 107 2.84 4.70 6.26
CA THR A 107 2.80 6.13 6.58
C THR A 107 1.53 6.84 6.11
N CYS A 108 0.67 6.16 5.36
CA CYS A 108 -0.57 6.73 4.83
C CYS A 108 -1.59 6.96 5.95
N TYR A 109 -2.24 8.13 5.95
CA TYR A 109 -3.30 8.48 6.89
C TYR A 109 -4.40 7.43 6.99
N TYR A 110 -4.79 6.82 5.85
CA TYR A 110 -5.79 5.76 5.81
C TYR A 110 -5.32 4.48 6.53
N TYR A 111 -4.11 4.02 6.24
CA TYR A 111 -3.55 2.84 6.88
C TYR A 111 -3.33 3.07 8.36
N ARG A 112 -2.87 4.27 8.73
CA ARG A 112 -2.76 4.72 10.11
C ARG A 112 -4.05 4.56 10.90
N LYS A 113 -5.16 5.07 10.36
CA LYS A 113 -6.49 4.83 10.94
C LYS A 113 -6.80 3.33 11.05
N SER A 114 -6.45 2.55 10.04
CA SER A 114 -6.74 1.11 9.97
C SER A 114 -6.02 0.35 11.08
N TYR A 115 -4.70 0.47 11.18
CA TYR A 115 -3.95 -0.24 12.22
C TYR A 115 -4.09 0.36 13.63
N TYR A 116 -4.38 1.65 13.76
CA TYR A 116 -4.73 2.22 15.07
C TYR A 116 -5.99 1.56 15.63
N ARG A 117 -6.98 1.30 14.77
CA ARG A 117 -8.24 0.66 15.17
C ARG A 117 -8.13 -0.85 15.32
N SER A 118 -7.40 -1.52 14.42
CA SER A 118 -7.34 -2.98 14.37
C SER A 118 -6.24 -3.61 15.23
N TRP A 119 -5.05 -2.97 15.32
CA TRP A 119 -3.93 -3.47 16.12
C TRP A 119 -3.82 -2.75 17.47
N TRP A 120 -3.84 -1.42 17.48
CA TRP A 120 -3.71 -0.62 18.71
C TRP A 120 -5.02 -0.44 19.47
N MET A 121 -6.16 -0.77 18.88
CA MET A 121 -7.47 -0.54 19.50
C MET A 121 -7.65 0.89 20.06
N SER A 122 -7.20 1.94 19.35
CA SER A 122 -7.17 3.32 19.84
C SER A 122 -7.97 4.31 18.97
N PRO A 123 -9.23 4.59 19.33
CA PRO A 123 -10.21 3.61 19.81
C PRO A 123 -10.67 2.71 18.64
N PRO A 124 -11.06 1.45 18.88
CA PRO A 124 -11.36 0.50 17.80
C PRO A 124 -12.62 0.89 16.99
N ALA A 125 -13.58 1.55 17.65
CA ALA A 125 -14.77 2.10 17.01
C ALA A 125 -15.29 3.31 17.81
N CYS A 126 -16.20 4.09 17.20
CA CYS A 126 -16.94 5.12 17.92
C CYS A 126 -17.67 4.49 19.11
N SER A 127 -17.70 5.20 20.24
CA SER A 127 -18.28 4.78 21.53
C SER A 127 -17.78 3.44 22.10
N VAL A 128 -16.58 3.02 21.71
CA VAL A 128 -15.84 1.92 22.33
C VAL A 128 -14.59 2.49 22.99
N ALA A 129 -14.45 2.31 24.30
CA ALA A 129 -13.30 2.82 25.04
C ALA A 129 -12.00 2.15 24.56
N GLU A 130 -10.95 2.94 24.39
CA GLU A 130 -9.61 2.41 24.11
C GLU A 130 -9.04 1.71 25.36
N PRO A 131 -8.25 0.64 25.19
CA PRO A 131 -7.61 -0.05 26.31
C PRO A 131 -6.39 0.71 26.84
N HIS A 132 -5.87 1.68 26.07
CA HIS A 132 -4.72 2.48 26.46
C HIS A 132 -5.09 3.52 27.51
N SER A 133 -4.31 3.58 28.59
CA SER A 133 -4.50 4.57 29.66
C SER A 133 -3.79 5.91 29.38
N LYS A 134 -2.82 5.92 28.46
CA LYS A 134 -2.01 7.09 28.11
C LYS A 134 -1.79 7.14 26.61
N TYR A 135 -1.99 8.32 26.03
CA TYR A 135 -1.62 8.62 24.65
C TYR A 135 -0.28 9.36 24.63
N THR A 136 0.73 8.78 24.01
CA THR A 136 2.08 9.36 23.96
C THR A 136 2.27 10.36 22.80
N GLY A 137 1.23 10.58 21.99
CA GLY A 137 1.30 11.44 20.82
C GLY A 137 2.02 10.80 19.62
N GLU A 138 1.85 11.41 18.45
CA GLU A 138 2.52 11.02 17.20
C GLU A 138 3.94 11.59 17.09
N SER A 139 4.37 12.42 18.04
CA SER A 139 5.67 13.10 18.03
C SER A 139 6.82 12.25 18.59
N ARG A 140 6.56 11.01 18.99
CA ARG A 140 7.58 10.08 19.52
C ARG A 140 7.81 8.92 18.57
N LEU A 141 9.02 8.36 18.59
CA LEU A 141 9.32 7.12 17.87
C LEU A 141 8.41 5.99 18.37
N PRO A 142 7.88 5.13 17.47
CA PRO A 142 8.07 5.11 16.01
C PRO A 142 7.09 6.00 15.21
N LEU A 143 6.08 6.60 15.84
CA LEU A 143 4.99 7.31 15.16
C LEU A 143 5.40 8.61 14.47
N ILE A 144 6.54 9.20 14.84
CA ILE A 144 7.09 10.37 14.14
C ILE A 144 7.42 10.09 12.67
N LEU A 145 7.70 8.82 12.32
CA LEU A 145 7.96 8.39 10.94
C LEU A 145 6.73 8.58 10.02
N GLN A 146 5.54 8.77 10.58
CA GLN A 146 4.34 9.04 9.77
C GLN A 146 4.46 10.37 8.98
N ASN A 147 5.29 11.32 9.45
CA ASN A 147 5.52 12.59 8.77
C ASN A 147 6.31 12.44 7.46
N VAL A 148 7.01 11.32 7.24
CA VAL A 148 7.79 11.10 6.01
C VAL A 148 6.96 10.57 4.85
N HIS A 149 5.64 10.43 5.00
CA HIS A 149 4.73 9.96 3.94
C HIS A 149 4.92 10.70 2.61
N ARG A 150 5.18 12.02 2.67
CA ARG A 150 5.43 12.83 1.47
C ARG A 150 6.65 12.34 0.68
N TYR A 151 7.70 11.87 1.34
CA TYR A 151 8.89 11.35 0.67
C TYR A 151 8.65 9.96 0.08
N PHE A 152 7.97 9.09 0.84
CA PHE A 152 7.54 7.79 0.32
C PHE A 152 6.62 7.92 -0.90
N PHE A 153 5.78 8.96 -0.96
CA PHE A 153 4.94 9.21 -2.14
C PHE A 153 5.76 9.35 -3.43
N TYR A 154 6.88 10.10 -3.41
CA TYR A 154 7.69 10.29 -4.61
C TYR A 154 8.28 8.98 -5.11
N VAL A 155 8.82 8.16 -4.20
CA VAL A 155 9.37 6.85 -4.55
C VAL A 155 8.26 5.89 -5.00
N ALA A 156 7.13 5.86 -4.31
CA ALA A 156 5.99 5.03 -4.68
C ALA A 156 5.37 5.44 -6.03
N ALA A 157 5.38 6.73 -6.39
CA ALA A 157 4.96 7.19 -7.70
C ALA A 157 5.88 6.65 -8.80
N ILE A 158 7.20 6.68 -8.59
CA ILE A 158 8.18 6.10 -9.53
C ILE A 158 7.94 4.59 -9.67
N ILE A 159 7.84 3.85 -8.57
CA ILE A 159 7.57 2.41 -8.60
C ILE A 159 6.24 2.12 -9.30
N GLY A 160 5.19 2.91 -9.05
CA GLY A 160 3.90 2.76 -9.73
C GLY A 160 4.00 2.95 -11.25
N LEU A 161 4.84 3.88 -11.72
CA LEU A 161 5.12 4.06 -13.14
C LEU A 161 5.92 2.89 -13.73
N ILE A 162 6.87 2.34 -12.97
CA ILE A 162 7.61 1.13 -13.38
C ILE A 162 6.65 -0.06 -13.52
N LEU A 163 5.78 -0.30 -12.53
CA LEU A 163 4.76 -1.36 -12.64
C LEU A 163 3.80 -1.15 -13.81
N THR A 164 3.56 0.11 -14.18
CA THR A 164 2.77 0.44 -15.39
C THR A 164 3.55 0.10 -16.65
N TYR A 165 4.86 0.36 -16.68
CA TYR A 165 5.73 -0.04 -17.77
C TYR A 165 5.80 -1.57 -17.90
N ASP A 166 5.94 -2.30 -16.79
CA ASP A 166 5.90 -3.77 -16.79
C ASP A 166 4.56 -4.31 -17.31
N ALA A 167 3.45 -3.66 -16.94
CA ALA A 167 2.15 -3.99 -17.51
C ALA A 167 2.07 -3.73 -19.03
N VAL A 168 2.78 -2.72 -19.56
CA VAL A 168 2.89 -2.53 -21.02
C VAL A 168 3.78 -3.61 -21.64
N LEU A 169 4.90 -3.98 -21.01
CA LEU A 169 5.75 -5.07 -21.48
C LEU A 169 5.04 -6.42 -21.53
N SER A 170 4.05 -6.62 -20.65
CA SER A 170 3.22 -7.83 -20.62
C SER A 170 2.40 -8.07 -21.89
N PHE A 171 2.36 -7.13 -22.85
CA PHE A 171 1.76 -7.29 -24.17
C PHE A 171 2.69 -7.93 -25.21
N ARG A 172 3.91 -8.31 -24.80
CA ARG A 172 4.85 -9.04 -25.65
C ARG A 172 4.70 -10.55 -25.46
N ASP A 173 4.77 -11.31 -26.55
CA ASP A 173 4.86 -12.78 -26.51
C ASP A 173 6.26 -13.25 -26.06
N ALA A 174 6.47 -14.57 -26.03
CA ALA A 174 7.76 -15.18 -25.66
C ALA A 174 8.90 -14.83 -26.64
N ASP A 175 8.57 -14.52 -27.90
CA ASP A 175 9.51 -14.14 -28.95
C ASP A 175 9.76 -12.61 -28.99
N GLY A 176 9.05 -11.84 -28.16
CA GLY A 176 9.14 -10.39 -28.05
C GLY A 176 8.23 -9.60 -29.01
N ASN A 177 7.34 -10.26 -29.76
CA ASN A 177 6.37 -9.61 -30.64
C ASN A 177 5.23 -8.99 -29.84
N TRP A 178 4.73 -7.86 -30.31
CA TRP A 178 3.62 -7.13 -29.68
C TRP A 178 2.26 -7.66 -30.10
N GLY A 179 1.27 -7.51 -29.22
CA GLY A 179 -0.13 -7.84 -29.48
C GLY A 179 -0.63 -9.05 -28.69
N HIS A 180 0.22 -9.64 -27.84
CA HIS A 180 -0.18 -10.66 -26.90
C HIS A 180 -1.12 -10.08 -25.84
N VAL A 181 -2.26 -10.73 -25.63
CA VAL A 181 -3.18 -10.39 -24.55
C VAL A 181 -3.52 -11.69 -23.82
N GLY A 182 -2.69 -11.99 -22.82
CA GLY A 182 -2.93 -13.10 -21.92
C GLY A 182 -3.70 -12.71 -20.67
N LEU A 183 -4.09 -13.71 -19.87
CA LEU A 183 -4.71 -13.47 -18.57
C LEU A 183 -3.76 -12.69 -17.65
N GLY A 184 -2.46 -12.99 -17.69
CA GLY A 184 -1.44 -12.26 -16.94
C GLY A 184 -1.37 -10.78 -17.33
N THR A 185 -1.46 -10.48 -18.61
CA THR A 185 -1.52 -9.10 -19.15
C THR A 185 -2.68 -8.33 -18.53
N VAL A 186 -3.89 -8.91 -18.52
CA VAL A 186 -5.07 -8.27 -17.92
C VAL A 186 -4.90 -8.06 -16.42
N ILE A 187 -4.40 -9.06 -15.70
CA ILE A 187 -4.16 -8.98 -14.25
C ILE A 187 -3.15 -7.86 -13.93
N LEU A 188 -2.04 -7.77 -14.67
CA LEU A 188 -1.00 -6.76 -14.48
C LEU A 188 -1.50 -5.35 -14.81
N VAL A 189 -2.28 -5.18 -15.87
CA VAL A 189 -2.89 -3.88 -16.22
C VAL A 189 -3.87 -3.43 -15.14
N VAL A 190 -4.77 -4.30 -14.69
CA VAL A 190 -5.71 -3.99 -13.61
C VAL A 190 -4.94 -3.61 -12.34
N ASN A 191 -3.89 -4.37 -12.00
CA ASN A 191 -3.03 -4.05 -10.87
C ASN A 191 -2.37 -2.67 -11.00
N ALA A 192 -1.74 -2.38 -12.15
CA ALA A 192 -1.09 -1.09 -12.39
C ALA A 192 -2.08 0.07 -12.24
N VAL A 193 -3.27 -0.04 -12.84
CA VAL A 193 -4.32 0.99 -12.73
C VAL A 193 -4.74 1.19 -11.27
N LEU A 194 -5.01 0.12 -10.51
CA LEU A 194 -5.41 0.21 -9.11
C LEU A 194 -4.31 0.82 -8.24
N VAL A 195 -3.04 0.46 -8.47
CA VAL A 195 -1.88 1.04 -7.79
C VAL A 195 -1.76 2.54 -8.12
N LEU A 196 -1.92 2.94 -9.38
CA LEU A 196 -1.88 4.36 -9.76
C LEU A 196 -3.04 5.15 -9.15
N CYS A 197 -4.26 4.60 -9.14
CA CYS A 197 -5.41 5.23 -8.49
C CYS A 197 -5.20 5.41 -6.99
N TYR A 198 -4.58 4.43 -6.31
CA TYR A 198 -4.19 4.56 -4.91
C TYR A 198 -3.13 5.64 -4.72
N THR A 199 -2.03 5.58 -5.47
CA THR A 199 -0.88 6.49 -5.32
C THR A 199 -1.26 7.93 -5.67
N PHE A 200 -1.86 8.19 -6.83
CA PHE A 200 -2.24 9.53 -7.27
C PHE A 200 -3.53 10.04 -6.62
N GLY A 201 -4.32 9.18 -5.97
CA GLY A 201 -5.47 9.57 -5.16
C GLY A 201 -5.13 10.00 -3.72
N CYS A 202 -3.86 10.00 -3.32
CA CYS A 202 -3.47 10.30 -1.94
C CYS A 202 -3.57 11.81 -1.59
N HIS A 203 -3.58 12.10 -0.29
CA HIS A 203 -3.56 13.50 0.20
C HIS A 203 -2.29 14.25 -0.20
N SER A 204 -1.14 13.58 -0.29
CA SER A 204 0.11 14.19 -0.74
C SER A 204 0.02 14.66 -2.19
N CYS A 205 -0.56 13.86 -3.09
CA CYS A 205 -0.79 14.26 -4.49
C CYS A 205 -1.79 15.42 -4.59
N ARG A 206 -2.85 15.40 -3.77
CA ARG A 206 -3.81 16.51 -3.67
C ARG A 206 -3.15 17.81 -3.22
N HIS A 207 -2.24 17.73 -2.25
CA HIS A 207 -1.45 18.87 -1.80
C HIS A 207 -0.44 19.35 -2.86
N ILE A 208 0.18 18.45 -3.63
CA ILE A 208 1.09 18.84 -4.72
C ILE A 208 0.32 19.61 -5.83
N THR A 209 -0.86 19.13 -6.21
CA THR A 209 -1.63 19.72 -7.32
C THR A 209 -2.14 21.12 -7.01
N ALA A 210 -2.71 21.39 -5.84
CA ALA A 210 -3.27 22.71 -5.50
C ALA A 210 -2.86 23.29 -4.13
N GLY A 211 -1.84 22.73 -3.48
CA GLY A 211 -1.32 23.28 -2.23
C GLY A 211 -0.86 24.73 -2.39
N ARG A 212 -1.20 25.55 -1.38
CA ARG A 212 -0.89 26.99 -1.30
C ARG A 212 -1.47 27.84 -2.45
N LEU A 213 -2.48 27.35 -3.17
CA LEU A 213 -3.21 28.17 -4.14
C LEU A 213 -4.23 29.06 -3.44
N ASN A 214 -4.13 30.37 -3.69
CA ASN A 214 -5.08 31.36 -3.17
C ASN A 214 -6.17 31.72 -4.20
N HIS A 215 -5.96 31.45 -5.50
CA HIS A 215 -6.90 31.77 -6.57
C HIS A 215 -6.98 30.63 -7.59
N PHE A 216 -8.12 29.94 -7.67
CA PHE A 216 -8.30 28.84 -8.65
C PHE A 216 -8.51 29.33 -10.09
N SER A 217 -9.12 30.51 -10.26
CA SER A 217 -9.36 31.11 -11.59
C SER A 217 -8.08 31.40 -12.37
N ARG A 218 -6.99 31.76 -11.68
CA ARG A 218 -5.68 32.03 -12.28
C ARG A 218 -4.85 30.77 -12.57
N HIS A 219 -5.27 29.61 -12.06
CA HIS A 219 -4.56 28.34 -12.23
C HIS A 219 -5.51 27.21 -12.65
N PRO A 220 -6.18 27.32 -13.82
CA PRO A 220 -7.23 26.39 -14.23
C PRO A 220 -6.73 24.95 -14.42
N LEU A 221 -5.49 24.75 -14.89
CA LEU A 221 -4.91 23.41 -15.04
C LEU A 221 -4.67 22.73 -13.69
N ARG A 222 -4.12 23.46 -12.70
CA ARG A 222 -3.91 22.96 -11.34
C ARG A 222 -5.24 22.65 -10.66
N TYR A 223 -6.25 23.48 -10.86
CA TYR A 223 -7.60 23.25 -10.34
C TYR A 223 -8.25 22.00 -10.97
N LYS A 224 -8.11 21.79 -12.28
CA LYS A 224 -8.58 20.56 -12.97
C LYS A 224 -7.88 19.32 -12.42
N ALA A 225 -6.55 19.34 -12.30
CA ALA A 225 -5.78 18.24 -11.74
C ALA A 225 -6.19 17.94 -10.28
N TRP A 226 -6.33 18.97 -9.44
CA TRP A 226 -6.80 18.82 -8.07
C TRP A 226 -8.23 18.28 -8.00
N THR A 227 -9.11 18.67 -8.92
CA THR A 227 -10.48 18.14 -8.98
C THR A 227 -10.48 16.64 -9.29
N LEU A 228 -9.67 16.19 -10.25
CA LEU A 228 -9.50 14.77 -10.55
C LEU A 228 -8.94 14.00 -9.35
N VAL A 229 -7.84 14.49 -8.77
CA VAL A 229 -7.23 13.87 -7.58
C VAL A 229 -8.22 13.86 -6.40
N SER A 230 -9.04 14.89 -6.24
CA SER A 230 -10.07 14.94 -5.19
C SER A 230 -11.17 13.90 -5.40
N LYS A 231 -11.57 13.62 -6.65
CA LYS A 231 -12.50 12.53 -6.97
C LYS A 231 -11.90 11.16 -6.63
N LEU A 232 -10.63 10.93 -6.97
CA LEU A 232 -9.92 9.71 -6.60
C LEU A 232 -9.77 9.59 -5.07
N ASN A 233 -9.43 10.69 -4.41
CA ASN A 233 -9.23 10.76 -2.97
C ASN A 233 -10.48 10.39 -2.17
N ALA A 234 -11.67 10.75 -2.65
CA ALA A 234 -12.94 10.36 -2.03
C ALA A 234 -13.11 8.83 -1.92
N ARG A 235 -12.48 8.07 -2.83
CA ARG A 235 -12.46 6.60 -2.83
C ARG A 235 -11.10 6.02 -2.46
N HIS A 236 -10.20 6.81 -1.85
CA HIS A 236 -8.82 6.39 -1.56
C HIS A 236 -8.75 5.13 -0.70
N GLN A 237 -9.64 4.99 0.29
CA GLN A 237 -9.75 3.76 1.09
C GLN A 237 -10.11 2.53 0.24
N GLN A 238 -11.00 2.68 -0.75
CA GLN A 238 -11.38 1.58 -1.64
C GLN A 238 -10.20 1.19 -2.54
N PHE A 239 -9.50 2.18 -3.10
CA PHE A 239 -8.29 1.94 -3.89
C PHE A 239 -7.16 1.34 -3.05
N ALA A 240 -7.05 1.68 -1.77
CA ALA A 240 -6.06 1.09 -0.87
C ALA A 240 -6.25 -0.43 -0.74
N TRP A 241 -7.48 -0.89 -0.48
CA TRP A 241 -7.79 -2.33 -0.42
C TRP A 241 -7.72 -3.00 -1.79
N ALA A 242 -8.32 -2.39 -2.83
CA ALA A 242 -8.34 -2.96 -4.16
C ALA A 242 -6.92 -3.16 -4.71
N SER A 243 -6.05 -2.16 -4.57
CA SER A 243 -4.64 -2.26 -4.97
C SER A 243 -3.85 -3.26 -4.13
N MET A 244 -4.21 -3.45 -2.86
CA MET A 244 -3.55 -4.41 -1.98
C MET A 244 -3.89 -5.86 -2.35
N VAL A 245 -5.16 -6.11 -2.68
CA VAL A 245 -5.59 -7.42 -3.17
C VAL A 245 -5.05 -7.68 -4.57
N SER A 246 -5.14 -6.70 -5.47
CA SER A 246 -4.67 -6.85 -6.86
C SER A 246 -3.19 -7.13 -6.94
N ILE A 247 -2.36 -6.47 -6.10
CA ILE A 247 -0.91 -6.66 -6.16
C ILE A 247 -0.51 -8.05 -5.66
N VAL A 248 -1.21 -8.60 -4.65
CA VAL A 248 -1.00 -9.98 -4.19
C VAL A 248 -1.43 -10.96 -5.27
N VAL A 249 -2.59 -10.76 -5.89
CA VAL A 249 -3.09 -11.64 -6.96
C VAL A 249 -2.15 -11.62 -8.16
N ALA A 250 -1.71 -10.43 -8.60
CA ALA A 250 -0.79 -10.29 -9.72
C ALA A 250 0.56 -10.95 -9.43
N ASP A 251 1.12 -10.70 -8.25
CA ASP A 251 2.39 -11.29 -7.85
C ASP A 251 2.31 -12.81 -7.71
N LEU A 252 1.26 -13.32 -7.08
CA LEU A 252 1.07 -14.75 -6.91
C LEU A 252 0.85 -15.43 -8.26
N TYR A 253 0.07 -14.81 -9.15
CA TYR A 253 -0.15 -15.32 -10.51
C TYR A 253 1.18 -15.52 -11.24
N VAL A 254 2.01 -14.47 -11.31
CA VAL A 254 3.31 -14.56 -11.99
C VAL A 254 4.20 -15.63 -11.37
N ARG A 255 4.26 -15.70 -10.03
CA ARG A 255 5.07 -16.71 -9.33
C ARG A 255 4.58 -18.13 -9.58
N LEU A 256 3.27 -18.36 -9.64
CA LEU A 256 2.71 -19.68 -9.92
C LEU A 256 2.97 -20.13 -11.35
N VAL A 257 2.92 -19.21 -12.32
CA VAL A 257 3.29 -19.48 -13.71
C VAL A 257 4.80 -19.74 -13.83
N ALA A 258 5.63 -18.92 -13.18
CA ALA A 258 7.09 -19.10 -13.15
C ALA A 258 7.51 -20.44 -12.53
N LYS A 259 6.73 -20.97 -11.59
CA LYS A 259 6.95 -22.28 -10.95
C LYS A 259 6.35 -23.45 -11.74
N GLY A 260 5.63 -23.20 -12.83
CA GLY A 260 4.92 -24.23 -13.60
C GLY A 260 3.75 -24.87 -12.86
N VAL A 261 3.26 -24.28 -11.76
CA VAL A 261 2.09 -24.78 -11.01
C VAL A 261 0.81 -24.51 -11.80
N ILE A 262 0.78 -23.36 -12.48
CA ILE A 262 -0.31 -22.98 -13.38
C ILE A 262 0.25 -22.96 -14.80
N ASN A 263 -0.29 -23.80 -15.68
CA ASN A 263 -0.04 -23.78 -17.11
C ASN A 263 -1.40 -23.55 -17.80
N PHE A 264 -1.64 -22.32 -18.28
CA PHE A 264 -2.84 -21.98 -19.07
C PHE A 264 -2.42 -21.53 -20.47
N PRO A 265 -3.26 -21.71 -21.51
CA PRO A 265 -2.88 -21.50 -22.92
C PRO A 265 -2.67 -20.02 -23.32
N PHE A 266 -2.59 -19.11 -22.34
CA PHE A 266 -2.35 -17.68 -22.54
C PHE A 266 -1.34 -17.11 -21.53
N ALA A 267 -0.45 -17.96 -21.00
CA ALA A 267 0.76 -17.51 -20.32
C ALA A 267 1.73 -16.87 -21.31
#